data_AF-A0A948BCD0-F1
#
_entry.id   AF-A0A948BCD0-F1
#
_cell.length_a   1.000
_cell.length_b   1.000
_cell.length_c   1.000
_cell.angle_alpha   90.00
_cell.angle_beta   90.00
_cell.angle_gamma   90.00
#
_symmetry.space_group_name_H-M   'P 1'
#
loop_
_entity.id
_entity.type
_entity.pdbx_description
1 polymer ?
#
loop_
_entity_poly.entity_id
_entity_poly.type
_entity_poly.pdbx_seq_one_letter_code
_entity_poly.pdbx_strand_id
1 'polypeptide(L)'
;MTDLKQTVFHDRHVAAGAKMVDFGGWEMPVLYPTGIIGEHLATRKGAGLFDVSHMGRFIVRGAGALKFLQHVLTNNAEALDIRTTGAQYTLIPTATGGAVDDAYLYRFVEGEYLLVVNAANREKDWDHLQPLSRAIKDMDLTDQSEAIVMLALQGPLSRPLMEEIIESGPFPEPVRNAVSNVTIAGAKVKVARTGYTGEPLCFELFANRADGLMLWDLIVSKGATPIGLGARDTLRLEAGLPLYGHELGQDRDGREIPIMACPLSKFAVSFSPLKGDFIGREALTRQQEALKRIISGDFSRIHNLPRMIKPMAVTGRGIAREGTTVFEGDREVGYVTSGTMVPLWRVEGEGLESKLIDQHQLRSIALSYIDSDIPDHEQLLVEIRGKRVDAVPVPFHMRSEAPPYARPILFDHHLSEREIPGGDEPAKAKKLMEKAIENTVWRQQACINLIPSEMTISPMARLLSVMDPAFRYAEHRKSLAFYQADIFYYQGTRFIGEVERMLEEEIRKFLGCREVETRLISGQMANTAVFSAMVDYINRGDRKREPRRIRQVMNNHIGKGGHLSAQPMGALKDYVVRDPRTERPAVVNFPVLPDNRFKIDVPAALKLIDEYRPELIIFGKSMILHKEPVA
;
A
#
# COMPACT_ATOMS: atom_id res chain seq x y z
N MET A 1 29.43 27.99 16.72
CA MET A 1 28.92 26.87 15.89
C MET A 1 28.59 25.77 16.88
N THR A 2 27.31 25.43 17.03
CA THR A 2 26.90 24.26 17.82
C THR A 2 27.39 23.01 17.10
N ASP A 3 28.01 22.08 17.83
CA ASP A 3 28.46 20.80 17.25
C ASP A 3 27.24 20.01 16.74
N LEU A 4 27.34 19.47 15.52
CA LEU A 4 26.27 18.68 14.90
C LEU A 4 26.13 17.34 15.64
N LYS A 5 24.89 16.87 15.80
CA LYS A 5 24.60 15.55 16.39
C LYS A 5 25.01 14.44 15.41
N GLN A 6 25.52 13.33 15.93
CA GLN A 6 25.96 12.18 15.12
C GLN A 6 25.19 10.91 15.50
N THR A 7 24.77 10.13 14.50
CA THR A 7 24.19 8.80 14.75
C THR A 7 25.30 7.82 15.13
N VAL A 8 24.93 6.65 15.69
CA VAL A 8 25.92 5.60 15.97
C VAL A 8 26.62 5.08 14.70
N PHE A 9 26.04 5.32 13.53
CA PHE A 9 26.54 4.86 12.23
C PHE A 9 27.48 5.85 11.54
N HIS A 10 27.73 7.02 12.14
CA HIS A 10 28.55 8.08 11.55
C HIS A 10 29.87 7.56 10.96
N ASP A 11 30.66 6.81 11.75
CA ASP A 11 31.95 6.30 11.31
C ASP A 11 31.83 5.27 10.17
N ARG A 12 30.71 4.53 10.11
CA ARG A 12 30.42 3.62 8.99
C ARG A 12 30.12 4.40 7.71
N HIS A 13 29.40 5.51 7.82
CA HIS A 13 29.11 6.40 6.69
C HIS A 13 30.40 6.99 6.12
N VAL A 14 31.26 7.54 6.99
CA VAL A 14 32.56 8.10 6.60
C VAL A 14 33.46 7.03 5.99
N ALA A 15 33.56 5.84 6.61
CA ALA A 15 34.36 4.74 6.08
C ALA A 15 33.85 4.22 4.73
N ALA A 16 32.55 4.30 4.48
CA ALA A 16 31.93 3.97 3.19
C ALA A 16 32.08 5.07 2.13
N GLY A 17 32.79 6.17 2.43
CA GLY A 17 33.03 7.28 1.52
C GLY A 17 31.80 8.17 1.30
N ALA A 18 30.88 8.21 2.26
CA ALA A 18 29.72 9.08 2.17
C ALA A 18 30.11 10.55 2.25
N LYS A 19 29.40 11.39 1.50
CA LYS A 19 29.43 12.84 1.68
C LYS A 19 28.46 13.21 2.80
N MET A 20 28.99 13.74 3.89
CA MET A 20 28.20 14.18 5.04
C MET A 20 27.70 15.63 4.88
N VAL A 21 26.51 15.93 5.39
CA VAL A 21 25.91 17.28 5.40
C VAL A 21 25.18 17.53 6.72
N ASP A 22 24.98 18.81 7.06
CA ASP A 22 24.01 19.20 8.09
C ASP A 22 22.60 18.96 7.58
N PHE A 23 21.89 18.06 8.25
CA PHE A 23 20.49 17.78 8.03
C PHE A 23 19.73 17.83 9.35
N GLY A 24 19.04 18.95 9.60
CA GLY A 24 18.24 19.14 10.81
C GLY A 24 19.07 19.10 12.10
N GLY A 25 20.31 19.60 12.07
CA GLY A 25 21.22 19.58 13.22
C GLY A 25 21.95 18.25 13.42
N TRP A 26 21.87 17.34 12.45
CA TRP A 26 22.60 16.07 12.42
C TRP A 26 23.58 16.02 11.25
N GLU A 27 24.73 15.41 11.47
CA GLU A 27 25.69 15.09 10.42
C GLU A 27 25.30 13.76 9.74
N MET A 28 24.70 13.84 8.55
CA MET A 28 24.09 12.71 7.86
C MET A 28 24.64 12.52 6.43
N PRO A 29 24.70 11.28 5.91
CA PRO A 29 25.14 11.02 4.55
C PRO A 29 24.11 11.52 3.52
N VAL A 30 24.47 12.50 2.69
CA VAL A 30 23.60 12.95 1.58
C VAL A 30 23.68 12.00 0.40
N LEU A 31 24.87 11.43 0.14
CA LEU A 31 25.13 10.44 -0.90
C LEU A 31 26.41 9.65 -0.58
N TYR A 32 26.53 8.47 -1.17
CA TYR A 32 27.66 7.57 -1.23
C TYR A 32 28.35 7.65 -2.61
N PRO A 33 29.49 6.97 -2.85
CA PRO A 33 30.26 7.12 -4.09
C PRO A 33 29.51 6.83 -5.40
N THR A 34 28.45 6.01 -5.37
CA THR A 34 27.58 5.73 -6.52
C THR A 34 26.66 6.91 -6.90
N GLY A 35 26.53 7.89 -6.00
CA GLY A 35 25.68 9.06 -6.15
C GLY A 35 24.19 8.77 -6.05
N ILE A 36 23.41 9.85 -5.94
CA ILE A 36 21.94 9.81 -5.75
C ILE A 36 21.25 8.92 -6.80
N ILE A 37 21.69 8.99 -8.07
CA ILE A 37 21.10 8.19 -9.15
C ILE A 37 21.36 6.70 -8.93
N GLY A 38 22.60 6.32 -8.66
CA GLY A 38 22.98 4.92 -8.45
C GLY A 38 22.28 4.32 -7.23
N GLU A 39 22.22 5.08 -6.14
CA GLU A 39 21.51 4.71 -4.90
C GLU A 39 20.00 4.52 -5.10
N HIS A 40 19.33 5.46 -5.78
CA HIS A 40 17.91 5.34 -6.09
C HIS A 40 17.65 4.05 -6.89
N LEU A 41 18.42 3.82 -7.95
CA LEU A 41 18.28 2.66 -8.81
C LEU A 41 18.61 1.34 -8.10
N ALA A 42 19.60 1.35 -7.20
CA ALA A 42 19.94 0.22 -6.34
C ALA A 42 18.77 -0.14 -5.41
N THR A 43 18.04 0.85 -4.89
CA THR A 43 16.83 0.61 -4.08
C THR A 43 15.70 0.02 -4.92
N ARG A 44 15.47 0.53 -6.15
CA ARG A 44 14.40 0.06 -7.05
C ARG A 44 14.59 -1.40 -7.53
N LYS A 45 15.85 -1.85 -7.67
CA LYS A 45 16.17 -3.20 -8.20
C LYS A 45 16.68 -4.18 -7.14
N GLY A 46 17.22 -3.68 -6.03
CA GLY A 46 17.91 -4.46 -5.01
C GLY A 46 17.34 -4.25 -3.61
N ALA A 47 18.22 -3.97 -2.65
CA ALA A 47 17.87 -3.61 -1.28
C ALA A 47 18.69 -2.38 -0.85
N GLY A 48 18.02 -1.26 -0.62
CA GLY A 48 18.61 -0.05 -0.07
C GLY A 48 18.49 -0.02 1.46
N LEU A 49 19.59 0.22 2.17
CA LEU A 49 19.66 0.38 3.62
C LEU A 49 19.88 1.85 3.97
N PHE A 50 18.98 2.41 4.78
CA PHE A 50 19.01 3.80 5.21
C PHE A 50 19.25 3.86 6.71
N ASP A 51 20.18 4.73 7.14
CA ASP A 51 20.24 5.17 8.52
C ASP A 51 19.21 6.28 8.75
N VAL A 52 18.16 5.94 9.50
CA VAL A 52 17.09 6.87 9.88
C VAL A 52 17.12 7.16 11.38
N SER A 53 18.26 6.94 12.03
CA SER A 53 18.44 7.11 13.47
C SER A 53 18.50 8.57 13.92
N HIS A 54 18.33 9.53 13.02
CA HIS A 54 18.20 10.96 13.30
C HIS A 54 16.76 11.35 13.68
N MET A 55 15.75 10.52 13.35
CA MET A 55 14.33 10.79 13.62
C MET A 55 14.00 10.79 15.13
N GLY A 56 12.93 11.47 15.57
CA GLY A 56 12.51 11.41 16.98
C GLY A 56 11.80 10.08 17.28
N ARG A 57 12.06 9.47 18.44
CA ARG A 57 11.42 8.22 18.90
C ARG A 57 10.91 8.39 20.32
N PHE A 58 9.60 8.57 20.47
CA PHE A 58 8.95 8.74 21.77
C PHE A 58 8.21 7.48 22.16
N ILE A 59 8.47 6.96 23.36
CA ILE A 59 7.73 5.85 23.92
C ILE A 59 6.60 6.39 24.80
N VAL A 60 5.40 5.86 24.58
CA VAL A 60 4.21 6.15 25.38
C VAL A 60 3.72 4.86 26.04
N ARG A 61 3.70 4.81 27.37
CA ARG A 61 3.35 3.61 28.16
C ARG A 61 2.31 3.91 29.22
N GLY A 62 1.59 2.87 29.65
CA GLY A 62 0.65 2.94 30.76
C GLY A 62 -0.81 3.01 30.32
N ALA A 63 -1.73 2.91 31.28
CA ALA A 63 -3.16 2.84 31.03
C ALA A 63 -3.72 4.10 30.34
N GLY A 64 -3.10 5.26 30.57
CA GLY A 64 -3.46 6.52 29.91
C GLY A 64 -2.96 6.68 28.47
N ALA A 65 -2.07 5.80 27.99
CA ALA A 65 -1.40 5.93 26.69
C ALA A 65 -2.37 6.04 25.52
N LEU A 66 -3.35 5.13 25.45
CA LEU A 66 -4.33 5.14 24.37
C LEU A 66 -5.16 6.43 24.37
N LYS A 67 -5.63 6.89 25.54
CA LYS A 67 -6.42 8.11 25.66
C LYS A 67 -5.63 9.34 25.20
N PHE A 68 -4.37 9.44 25.59
CA PHE A 68 -3.48 10.51 25.15
C PHE A 68 -3.29 10.49 23.64
N LEU A 69 -2.91 9.34 23.07
CA LEU A 69 -2.68 9.18 21.63
C LEU A 69 -3.93 9.47 20.80
N GLN A 70 -5.11 9.02 21.24
CA GLN A 70 -6.39 9.34 20.59
C GLN A 70 -6.69 10.84 20.57
N HIS A 71 -6.25 11.58 21.59
CA HIS A 71 -6.50 13.01 21.72
C HIS A 71 -5.54 13.87 20.88
N VAL A 72 -4.25 13.49 20.83
CA VAL A 72 -3.19 14.30 20.21
C VAL A 72 -2.84 13.89 18.78
N LEU A 73 -3.31 12.73 18.30
CA LEU A 73 -3.04 12.24 16.95
C LEU A 73 -4.31 12.21 16.11
N THR A 74 -4.20 12.38 14.80
CA THR A 74 -5.36 12.37 13.89
C THR A 74 -5.90 10.99 13.56
N ASN A 75 -5.10 9.93 13.65
CA ASN A 75 -5.52 8.56 13.34
C ASN A 75 -5.99 7.80 14.60
N ASN A 76 -6.74 6.72 14.42
CA ASN A 76 -7.31 5.95 15.52
C ASN A 76 -6.26 5.00 16.13
N ALA A 77 -5.64 5.37 17.25
CA ALA A 77 -4.61 4.56 17.91
C ALA A 77 -5.15 3.23 18.48
N GLU A 78 -6.46 3.13 18.72
CA GLU A 78 -7.11 1.89 19.18
C GLU A 78 -7.17 0.82 18.07
N ALA A 79 -7.10 1.24 16.80
CA ALA A 79 -7.11 0.35 15.65
C ALA A 79 -5.82 -0.50 15.52
N LEU A 80 -4.75 -0.13 16.23
CA LEU A 80 -3.49 -0.85 16.22
C LEU A 80 -3.59 -2.18 16.97
N ASP A 81 -3.68 -3.26 16.21
CA ASP A 81 -3.60 -4.65 16.69
C ASP A 81 -2.24 -5.25 16.30
N ILE A 82 -1.45 -5.64 17.31
CA ILE A 82 -0.12 -6.25 17.18
C ILE A 82 -0.16 -7.51 16.29
N ARG A 83 -1.30 -8.22 16.26
CA ARG A 83 -1.50 -9.45 15.48
C ARG A 83 -1.70 -9.20 13.99
N THR A 84 -2.03 -7.97 13.58
CA THR A 84 -2.38 -7.66 12.18
C THR A 84 -1.61 -6.45 11.64
N THR A 85 -1.95 -5.25 12.09
CA THR A 85 -1.33 -4.00 11.67
C THR A 85 -1.02 -3.18 12.91
N GLY A 86 0.11 -3.50 13.52
CA GLY A 86 0.60 -2.79 14.69
C GLY A 86 1.31 -1.49 14.36
N ALA A 87 1.14 -0.93 13.15
CA ALA A 87 1.63 0.41 12.82
C ALA A 87 0.65 1.21 11.96
N GLN A 88 0.72 2.53 12.05
CA GLN A 88 -0.06 3.44 11.21
C GLN A 88 0.60 4.81 11.06
N TYR A 89 0.40 5.39 9.88
CA TYR A 89 0.69 6.80 9.63
C TYR A 89 -0.37 7.69 10.29
N THR A 90 0.04 8.80 10.89
CA THR A 90 -0.83 9.74 11.60
C THR A 90 -0.22 11.15 11.55
N LEU A 91 -0.99 12.16 11.93
CA LEU A 91 -0.49 13.52 12.09
C LEU A 91 -0.66 13.99 13.54
N ILE A 92 0.18 14.94 13.94
CA ILE A 92 0.00 15.79 15.12
C ILE A 92 -0.67 17.08 14.62
N PRO A 93 -2.00 17.24 14.81
CA PRO A 93 -2.75 18.34 14.22
C PRO A 93 -2.65 19.62 15.05
N THR A 94 -2.77 20.76 14.39
CA THR A 94 -3.13 22.02 15.05
C THR A 94 -4.65 22.12 15.20
N ALA A 95 -5.14 22.97 16.10
CA ALA A 95 -6.57 23.17 16.31
C ALA A 95 -7.30 23.70 15.06
N THR A 96 -6.57 24.37 14.17
CA THR A 96 -7.02 24.95 12.89
C THR A 96 -6.99 23.94 11.73
N GLY A 97 -6.50 22.71 11.96
CA GLY A 97 -6.45 21.65 10.95
C GLY A 97 -5.22 21.69 10.05
N GLY A 98 -4.17 22.44 10.43
CA GLY A 98 -2.81 22.29 9.92
C GLY A 98 -2.05 21.17 10.66
N ALA A 99 -0.78 20.97 10.31
CA ALA A 99 0.07 19.94 10.91
C ALA A 99 1.22 20.56 11.74
N VAL A 100 1.32 20.16 13.01
CA VAL A 100 2.54 20.35 13.81
C VAL A 100 3.63 19.44 13.28
N ASP A 101 3.33 18.17 13.05
CA ASP A 101 4.19 17.23 12.34
C ASP A 101 3.35 16.08 11.75
N ASP A 102 3.93 15.33 10.83
CA ASP A 102 3.48 13.98 10.52
C ASP A 102 4.32 12.94 11.27
N ALA A 103 3.71 11.79 11.57
CA ALA A 103 4.33 10.79 12.42
C ALA A 103 3.88 9.37 12.06
N TYR A 104 4.64 8.40 12.56
CA TYR A 104 4.26 6.98 12.49
C TYR A 104 4.13 6.42 13.90
N LEU A 105 2.98 5.83 14.20
CA LEU A 105 2.69 5.20 15.48
C LEU A 105 2.82 3.69 15.34
N TYR A 106 3.63 3.07 16.18
CA TYR A 106 3.82 1.63 16.25
C TYR A 106 3.38 1.09 17.62
N ARG A 107 2.89 -0.15 17.62
CA ARG A 107 2.54 -0.94 18.80
C ARG A 107 3.10 -2.33 18.61
N PHE A 108 4.27 -2.59 19.20
CA PHE A 108 4.95 -3.88 19.09
C PHE A 108 4.60 -4.85 20.22
N VAL A 109 4.18 -4.32 21.38
CA VAL A 109 3.80 -5.05 22.58
C VAL A 109 2.60 -4.39 23.23
N GLU A 110 1.91 -5.12 24.10
CA GLU A 110 0.76 -4.59 24.83
C GLU A 110 1.16 -3.47 25.79
N GLY A 111 0.34 -2.41 25.89
CA GLY A 111 0.56 -1.30 26.81
C GLY A 111 1.69 -0.34 26.47
N GLU A 112 2.34 -0.49 25.32
CA GLU A 112 3.43 0.38 24.84
C GLU A 112 3.22 0.78 23.38
N TYR A 113 3.39 2.07 23.12
CA TYR A 113 3.44 2.63 21.79
C TYR A 113 4.78 3.32 21.54
N LEU A 114 5.26 3.26 20.30
CA LEU A 114 6.41 4.00 19.82
C LEU A 114 5.93 4.99 18.77
N LEU A 115 6.04 6.29 19.05
CA LEU A 115 5.74 7.36 18.11
C LEU A 115 7.05 7.83 17.48
N VAL A 116 7.16 7.73 16.16
CA VAL A 116 8.30 8.20 15.38
C VAL A 116 7.92 9.51 14.69
N VAL A 117 8.70 10.56 14.93
CA VAL A 117 8.50 11.92 14.41
C VAL A 117 9.69 12.38 13.57
N ASN A 118 9.52 13.44 12.77
CA ASN A 118 10.60 13.93 11.91
C ASN A 118 11.79 14.47 12.71
N ALA A 119 13.00 14.27 12.18
CA ALA A 119 14.25 14.62 12.89
C ALA A 119 14.34 16.11 13.26
N ALA A 120 14.05 16.98 12.29
CA ALA A 120 14.07 18.43 12.48
C ALA A 120 12.98 18.93 13.45
N ASN A 121 11.96 18.11 13.71
CA ASN A 121 10.81 18.45 14.55
C ASN A 121 10.86 17.80 15.94
N ARG A 122 11.82 16.92 16.24
CA ARG A 122 11.90 16.20 17.52
C ARG A 122 11.70 17.11 18.73
N GLU A 123 12.47 18.20 18.85
CA GLU A 123 12.38 19.11 19.99
C GLU A 123 11.04 19.87 20.01
N LYS A 124 10.59 20.36 18.85
CA LYS A 124 9.29 21.03 18.67
C LYS A 124 8.12 20.14 19.07
N ASP A 125 8.13 18.88 18.65
CA ASP A 125 7.05 17.93 18.92
C ASP A 125 7.06 17.48 20.37
N TRP A 126 8.26 17.30 20.95
CA TRP A 126 8.41 17.02 22.36
C TRP A 126 7.82 18.14 23.22
N ASP A 127 8.16 19.39 22.92
CA ASP A 127 7.66 20.57 23.62
C ASP A 127 6.16 20.78 23.42
N HIS A 128 5.62 20.38 22.26
CA HIS A 128 4.18 20.39 22.01
C HIS A 128 3.43 19.31 22.81
N LEU A 129 3.96 18.08 22.85
CA LEU A 129 3.30 16.93 23.47
C LEU A 129 3.46 16.87 24.99
N GLN A 130 4.55 17.40 25.55
CA GLN A 130 4.86 17.30 26.98
C GLN A 130 3.81 18.01 27.88
N PRO A 131 3.32 19.23 27.58
CA PRO A 131 2.26 19.84 28.37
C PRO A 131 0.94 19.05 28.30
N LEU A 132 0.62 18.49 27.12
CA LEU A 132 -0.58 17.69 26.90
C LEU A 132 -0.52 16.35 27.65
N SER A 133 0.66 15.74 27.75
CA SER A 133 0.83 14.48 28.46
C SER A 133 0.60 14.62 29.97
N ARG A 134 1.00 15.76 30.57
CA ARG A 134 0.76 16.06 31.99
C ARG A 134 -0.72 16.13 32.37
N ALA A 135 -1.61 16.35 31.40
CA ALA A 135 -3.06 16.36 31.63
C ALA A 135 -3.68 14.95 31.72
N ILE A 136 -2.93 13.90 31.37
CA ILE A 136 -3.39 12.51 31.38
C ILE A 136 -2.69 11.75 32.51
N LYS A 137 -3.48 11.07 33.35
CA LYS A 137 -2.97 10.25 34.46
C LYS A 137 -2.54 8.86 33.97
N ASP A 138 -1.72 8.19 34.78
CA ASP A 138 -1.33 6.78 34.62
C ASP A 138 -0.65 6.46 33.27
N MET A 139 0.22 7.37 32.84
CA MET A 139 0.99 7.26 31.60
C MET A 139 2.37 7.88 31.77
N ASP A 140 3.34 7.36 31.01
CA ASP A 140 4.67 7.93 30.84
C ASP A 140 4.94 8.23 29.35
N LEU A 141 5.59 9.35 29.09
CA LEU A 141 6.05 9.79 27.77
C LEU A 141 7.56 10.02 27.86
N THR A 142 8.36 9.21 27.17
CA THR A 142 9.83 9.28 27.22
C THR A 142 10.43 9.42 25.84
N ASP A 143 11.47 10.23 25.72
CA ASP A 143 12.28 10.33 24.52
C ASP A 143 13.39 9.28 24.54
N GLN A 144 13.34 8.35 23.58
CA GLN A 144 14.26 7.23 23.42
C GLN A 144 15.10 7.35 22.15
N SER A 145 15.16 8.56 21.56
CA SER A 145 15.84 8.79 20.28
C SER A 145 17.31 8.40 20.29
N GLU A 146 18.02 8.61 21.41
CA GLU A 146 19.44 8.27 21.51
C GLU A 146 19.68 6.80 21.88
N ALA A 147 18.72 6.16 22.53
CA ALA A 147 18.81 4.79 23.03
C ALA A 147 18.41 3.74 21.97
N ILE A 148 17.54 4.10 21.03
CA ILE A 148 17.02 3.22 19.99
C ILE A 148 17.56 3.64 18.63
N VAL A 149 18.28 2.75 17.94
CA VAL A 149 18.65 2.96 16.53
C VAL A 149 17.50 2.57 15.62
N MET A 150 17.44 3.19 14.45
CA MET A 150 16.41 2.92 13.45
C MET A 150 17.05 2.80 12.06
N LEU A 151 16.83 1.66 11.42
CA LEU A 151 17.28 1.36 10.06
C LEU A 151 16.09 1.09 9.17
N ALA A 152 16.12 1.56 7.93
CA ALA A 152 15.10 1.22 6.93
C ALA A 152 15.73 0.38 5.82
N LEU A 153 15.21 -0.82 5.59
CA LEU A 153 15.62 -1.71 4.50
C LEU A 153 14.50 -1.79 3.46
N GLN A 154 14.76 -1.31 2.25
CA GLN A 154 13.72 -1.01 1.26
C GLN A 154 14.10 -1.62 -0.09
N GLY A 155 13.12 -2.17 -0.82
CA GLY A 155 13.34 -2.69 -2.17
C GLY A 155 13.00 -4.17 -2.32
N PRO A 156 12.96 -4.69 -3.55
CA PRO A 156 12.54 -6.06 -3.87
C PRO A 156 13.36 -7.15 -3.15
N LEU A 157 14.64 -6.91 -2.86
CA LEU A 157 15.51 -7.86 -2.17
C LEU A 157 15.49 -7.72 -0.64
N SER A 158 14.74 -6.76 -0.09
CA SER A 158 14.63 -6.58 1.37
C SER A 158 14.01 -7.79 2.06
N ARG A 159 12.96 -8.39 1.48
CA ARG A 159 12.27 -9.56 2.03
C ARG A 159 13.16 -10.81 2.10
N PRO A 160 13.78 -11.30 1.01
CA PRO A 160 14.65 -12.47 1.09
C PRO A 160 15.86 -12.24 2.02
N LEU A 161 16.40 -11.01 2.08
CA LEU A 161 17.47 -10.68 3.03
C LEU A 161 16.99 -10.81 4.48
N MET A 162 15.82 -10.24 4.82
CA MET A 162 15.22 -10.39 6.15
C MET A 162 14.94 -11.85 6.51
N GLU A 163 14.46 -12.66 5.56
CA GLU A 163 14.21 -14.10 5.76
C GLU A 163 15.51 -14.86 6.10
N GLU A 164 16.65 -14.42 5.57
CA GLU A 164 17.95 -15.03 5.84
C GLU A 164 18.52 -14.66 7.21
N ILE A 165 18.33 -13.43 7.68
CA ILE A 165 18.98 -12.93 8.91
C ILE A 165 18.13 -13.10 10.18
N ILE A 166 16.82 -13.35 10.05
CA ILE A 166 15.96 -13.59 11.21
C ILE A 166 16.20 -15.00 11.75
N GLU A 167 16.70 -15.09 12.98
CA GLU A 167 16.95 -16.36 13.67
C GLU A 167 15.67 -16.93 14.30
N SER A 168 14.80 -16.05 14.80
CA SER A 168 13.57 -16.44 15.50
C SER A 168 12.57 -15.28 15.58
N GLY A 169 11.29 -15.62 15.73
CA GLY A 169 10.16 -14.68 15.78
C GLY A 169 9.30 -14.71 14.52
N PRO A 170 8.06 -14.18 14.56
CA PRO A 170 7.19 -14.17 13.38
C PRO A 170 7.69 -13.19 12.33
N PHE A 171 7.46 -13.47 11.05
CA PHE A 171 7.78 -12.51 9.98
C PHE A 171 6.63 -11.50 9.82
N PRO A 172 6.88 -10.17 9.72
CA PRO A 172 5.83 -9.14 9.66
C PRO A 172 5.19 -9.02 8.26
N GLU A 173 4.64 -10.13 7.75
CA GLU A 173 3.95 -10.25 6.46
C GLU A 173 2.67 -11.09 6.56
N PRO A 174 1.74 -11.00 5.59
CA PRO A 174 1.81 -10.27 4.30
C PRO A 174 1.21 -8.86 4.34
N VAL A 175 0.73 -8.40 5.49
CA VAL A 175 -0.04 -7.16 5.61
C VAL A 175 0.91 -5.96 5.73
N ARG A 176 0.63 -4.85 5.05
CA ARG A 176 1.41 -3.62 5.20
C ARG A 176 1.17 -3.04 6.60
N ASN A 177 2.19 -2.43 7.20
CA ASN A 177 2.19 -1.99 8.59
C ASN A 177 2.03 -3.12 9.63
N ALA A 178 2.22 -4.38 9.23
CA ALA A 178 2.41 -5.46 10.20
C ALA A 178 3.71 -5.23 10.98
N VAL A 179 3.73 -5.68 12.23
CA VAL A 179 4.87 -5.54 13.13
C VAL A 179 5.25 -6.91 13.68
N SER A 180 6.49 -7.04 14.12
CA SER A 180 7.00 -8.22 14.78
C SER A 180 8.13 -7.89 15.74
N ASN A 181 8.34 -8.78 16.71
CA ASN A 181 9.55 -8.83 17.54
C ASN A 181 10.33 -10.09 17.13
N VAL A 182 11.57 -9.89 16.67
CA VAL A 182 12.44 -10.96 16.16
C VAL A 182 13.79 -10.94 16.87
N THR A 183 14.55 -12.02 16.72
CA THR A 183 15.97 -12.08 17.07
C THR A 183 16.81 -12.11 15.80
N ILE A 184 17.81 -11.24 15.70
CA ILE A 184 18.78 -11.18 14.59
C ILE A 184 20.17 -11.12 15.23
N ALA A 185 21.03 -12.11 14.96
CA ALA A 185 22.38 -12.21 15.52
C ALA A 185 22.39 -12.01 17.06
N GLY A 186 21.45 -12.66 17.76
CA GLY A 186 21.27 -12.53 19.21
C GLY A 186 20.60 -11.23 19.71
N ALA A 187 20.50 -10.19 18.89
CA ALA A 187 19.86 -8.92 19.25
C ALA A 187 18.33 -8.99 19.16
N LYS A 188 17.62 -8.33 20.07
CA LYS A 188 16.17 -8.18 20.02
C LYS A 188 15.80 -6.99 19.15
N VAL A 189 15.12 -7.28 18.04
CA VAL A 189 14.79 -6.27 17.02
C VAL A 189 13.28 -6.21 16.83
N LYS A 190 12.74 -5.00 16.92
CA LYS A 190 11.35 -4.71 16.52
C LYS A 190 11.36 -4.42 15.02
N VAL A 191 10.55 -5.12 14.24
CA VAL A 191 10.51 -4.99 12.77
C VAL A 191 9.12 -4.61 12.34
N ALA A 192 8.99 -3.57 11.53
CA ALA A 192 7.72 -3.14 10.96
C ALA A 192 7.78 -3.17 9.43
N ARG A 193 6.71 -3.62 8.77
CA ARG A 193 6.57 -3.56 7.31
C ARG A 193 6.10 -2.16 6.88
N THR A 194 7.00 -1.20 7.07
CA THR A 194 6.83 0.24 6.83
C THR A 194 8.01 0.77 6.02
N GLY A 195 7.84 1.96 5.45
CA GLY A 195 8.87 2.53 4.58
C GLY A 195 8.45 3.79 3.86
N TYR A 196 9.45 4.56 3.43
CA TYR A 196 9.32 5.90 2.87
C TYR A 196 9.80 5.99 1.41
N THR A 197 9.76 4.88 0.67
CA THR A 197 10.29 4.79 -0.69
C THR A 197 9.24 4.44 -1.75
N GLY A 198 8.04 4.06 -1.34
CA GLY A 198 7.01 3.49 -2.23
C GLY A 198 7.26 2.03 -2.64
N GLU A 199 8.38 1.42 -2.23
CA GLU A 199 8.64 0.02 -2.52
C GLU A 199 7.55 -0.89 -1.89
N PRO A 200 7.11 -1.94 -2.61
CA PRO A 200 6.11 -2.86 -2.09
C PRO A 200 6.68 -3.76 -0.97
N LEU A 201 7.98 -4.06 -1.02
CA LEU A 201 8.72 -4.81 -0.02
C LEU A 201 9.65 -3.85 0.72
N CYS A 202 9.39 -3.66 2.01
CA CYS A 202 10.04 -2.67 2.84
C CYS A 202 9.91 -3.04 4.31
N PHE A 203 10.97 -2.76 5.08
CA PHE A 203 11.02 -2.99 6.52
C PHE A 203 11.74 -1.85 7.22
N GLU A 204 11.31 -1.54 8.43
CA GLU A 204 12.02 -0.69 9.38
C GLU A 204 12.34 -1.50 10.63
N LEU A 205 13.58 -1.37 11.09
CA LEU A 205 14.16 -2.13 12.19
C LEU A 205 14.50 -1.16 13.32
N PHE A 206 14.04 -1.48 14.53
CA PHE A 206 14.33 -0.74 15.75
C PHE A 206 15.06 -1.66 16.72
N ALA A 207 16.23 -1.24 17.19
CA ALA A 207 17.06 -2.01 18.09
C ALA A 207 17.73 -1.10 19.13
N ASN A 208 18.28 -1.70 20.18
CA ASN A 208 19.09 -0.95 21.13
C ASN A 208 20.33 -0.40 20.43
N ARG A 209 20.78 0.79 20.84
CA ARG A 209 21.96 1.46 20.25
C ARG A 209 23.19 0.56 20.20
N ALA A 210 23.41 -0.26 21.23
CA ALA A 210 24.56 -1.15 21.33
C ALA A 210 24.59 -2.23 20.23
N ASP A 211 23.42 -2.65 19.73
CA ASP A 211 23.31 -3.69 18.69
C ASP A 211 23.37 -3.10 17.27
N GLY A 212 23.25 -1.78 17.13
CA GLY A 212 23.07 -1.09 15.86
C GLY A 212 24.17 -1.38 14.85
N LEU A 213 25.43 -1.16 15.22
CA LEU A 213 26.58 -1.36 14.32
C LEU A 213 26.67 -2.80 13.79
N MET A 214 26.42 -3.78 14.65
CA MET A 214 26.40 -5.19 14.27
C MET A 214 25.30 -5.45 13.24
N LEU A 215 24.08 -4.95 13.48
CA LEU A 215 22.96 -5.12 12.55
C LEU A 215 23.23 -4.46 11.19
N TRP A 216 23.80 -3.25 11.19
CA TRP A 216 24.20 -2.57 9.95
C TRP A 216 25.22 -3.39 9.16
N ASP A 217 26.32 -3.79 9.80
CA ASP A 217 27.40 -4.55 9.15
C ASP A 217 26.87 -5.88 8.61
N LEU A 218 26.01 -6.58 9.36
CA LEU A 218 25.36 -7.80 8.92
C LEU A 218 24.50 -7.55 7.66
N ILE A 219 23.59 -6.57 7.68
CA ILE A 219 22.68 -6.31 6.57
C ILE A 219 23.44 -5.88 5.31
N VAL A 220 24.48 -5.05 5.45
CA VAL A 220 25.36 -4.67 4.34
C VAL A 220 26.13 -5.87 3.80
N SER A 221 26.66 -6.74 4.67
CA SER A 221 27.37 -7.96 4.24
C SER A 221 26.49 -8.94 3.45
N LYS A 222 25.16 -8.89 3.65
CA LYS A 222 24.16 -9.67 2.91
C LYS A 222 23.72 -9.01 1.60
N GLY A 223 24.37 -7.91 1.20
CA GLY A 223 24.18 -7.29 -0.12
C GLY A 223 23.24 -6.08 -0.13
N ALA A 224 22.83 -5.57 1.04
CA ALA A 224 22.15 -4.28 1.07
C ALA A 224 23.12 -3.14 0.73
N THR A 225 22.64 -2.18 -0.06
CA THR A 225 23.42 -0.99 -0.45
C THR A 225 23.09 0.15 0.50
N PRO A 226 24.08 0.79 1.17
CA PRO A 226 23.85 2.02 1.92
C PRO A 226 23.31 3.15 1.05
N ILE A 227 22.26 3.82 1.51
CA ILE A 227 21.56 4.88 0.77
C ILE A 227 21.53 6.18 1.59
N GLY A 228 21.87 7.29 0.94
CA GLY A 228 21.89 8.63 1.52
C GLY A 228 20.56 9.38 1.41
N LEU A 229 20.52 10.56 2.04
CA LEU A 229 19.33 11.42 2.10
C LEU A 229 18.88 11.92 0.73
N GLY A 230 19.79 12.16 -0.22
CA GLY A 230 19.43 12.61 -1.56
C GLY A 230 18.61 11.57 -2.33
N ALA A 231 19.01 10.29 -2.26
CA ALA A 231 18.24 9.21 -2.85
C ALA A 231 16.92 8.98 -2.10
N ARG A 232 16.91 9.08 -0.76
CA ARG A 232 15.67 9.05 0.04
C ARG A 232 14.64 10.08 -0.46
N ASP A 233 15.07 11.32 -0.73
CA ASP A 233 14.20 12.38 -1.24
C ASP A 233 13.68 12.08 -2.67
N THR A 234 14.52 11.55 -3.56
CA THR A 234 14.04 11.15 -4.90
C THR A 234 13.03 9.99 -4.85
N LEU A 235 13.24 9.00 -3.96
CA LEU A 235 12.37 7.82 -3.83
C LEU A 235 11.00 8.18 -3.24
N ARG A 236 10.97 9.01 -2.19
CA ARG A 236 9.72 9.48 -1.56
C ARG A 236 8.93 10.38 -2.50
N LEU A 237 9.61 11.25 -3.26
CA LEU A 237 8.96 12.15 -4.20
C LEU A 237 8.30 11.36 -5.33
N GLU A 238 9.00 10.37 -5.87
CA GLU A 238 8.43 9.48 -6.88
C GLU A 238 7.23 8.71 -6.32
N ALA A 239 7.26 8.29 -5.06
CA ALA A 239 6.13 7.65 -4.38
C ALA A 239 4.98 8.61 -4.04
N GLY A 240 5.15 9.93 -4.23
CA GLY A 240 4.17 10.96 -3.88
C GLY A 240 3.99 11.11 -2.36
N LEU A 241 5.02 10.79 -1.57
CA LEU A 241 4.99 10.91 -0.11
C LEU A 241 5.38 12.35 0.31
N PRO A 242 4.63 12.98 1.22
CA PRO A 242 4.88 14.34 1.68
C PRO A 242 6.14 14.39 2.52
N LEU A 243 6.81 15.53 2.51
CA LEU A 243 7.87 15.89 3.45
C LEU A 243 7.41 17.09 4.27
N TYR A 244 7.47 16.98 5.60
CA TYR A 244 7.17 18.12 6.47
C TYR A 244 8.10 19.30 6.15
N GLY A 245 7.54 20.50 6.11
CA GLY A 245 8.21 21.72 5.66
C GLY A 245 7.97 22.03 4.18
N HIS A 246 7.44 21.08 3.40
CA HIS A 246 7.16 21.25 1.97
C HIS A 246 5.68 21.03 1.64
N GLU A 247 5.17 19.80 1.85
CA GLU A 247 3.77 19.45 1.58
C GLU A 247 2.87 19.58 2.83
N LEU A 248 3.49 19.63 4.02
CA LEU A 248 2.85 19.77 5.32
C LEU A 248 3.57 20.87 6.11
N GLY A 249 2.86 21.56 6.99
CA GLY A 249 3.40 22.69 7.76
C GLY A 249 2.88 24.01 7.22
N GLN A 250 3.78 24.94 6.89
CA GLN A 250 3.43 26.27 6.38
C GLN A 250 3.73 26.38 4.87
N ASP A 251 2.89 27.14 4.16
CA ASP A 251 3.12 27.52 2.77
C ASP A 251 4.19 28.62 2.66
N ARG A 252 4.55 28.99 1.42
CA ARG A 252 5.57 30.05 1.18
C ARG A 252 5.17 31.43 1.70
N ASP A 253 3.89 31.64 2.01
CA ASP A 253 3.36 32.89 2.58
C ASP A 253 3.22 32.81 4.11
N GLY A 254 3.69 31.72 4.73
CA GLY A 254 3.65 31.49 6.18
C GLY A 254 2.29 31.03 6.71
N ARG A 255 1.35 30.62 5.86
CA ARG A 255 0.02 30.14 6.25
C ARG A 255 0.05 28.62 6.41
N GLU A 256 -0.74 28.08 7.33
CA GLU A 256 -0.82 26.62 7.47
C GLU A 256 -1.41 25.95 6.24
N ILE A 257 -0.73 24.93 5.73
CA ILE A 257 -1.27 24.04 4.71
C ILE A 257 -2.30 23.14 5.38
N PRO A 258 -3.57 23.10 4.90
CA PRO A 258 -4.59 22.20 5.43
C PRO A 258 -4.14 20.74 5.32
N ILE A 259 -4.28 19.94 6.38
CA ILE A 259 -3.89 18.52 6.36
C ILE A 259 -4.56 17.77 5.20
N MET A 260 -5.85 18.02 4.94
CA MET A 260 -6.57 17.33 3.85
C MET A 260 -6.15 17.77 2.44
N ALA A 261 -5.26 18.76 2.30
CA ALA A 261 -4.66 19.11 1.01
C ALA A 261 -3.71 18.01 0.52
N CYS A 262 -3.14 17.23 1.45
CA CYS A 262 -2.32 16.08 1.14
C CYS A 262 -3.18 14.83 0.85
N PRO A 263 -3.00 14.15 -0.29
CA PRO A 263 -3.79 12.95 -0.63
C PRO A 263 -3.68 11.80 0.40
N LEU A 264 -2.53 11.65 1.07
CA LEU A 264 -2.32 10.60 2.08
C LEU A 264 -3.16 10.79 3.35
N SER A 265 -3.64 12.00 3.62
CA SER A 265 -4.45 12.32 4.80
C SER A 265 -5.74 11.49 4.88
N LYS A 266 -6.24 11.01 3.74
CA LYS A 266 -7.37 10.06 3.65
C LYS A 266 -7.17 8.78 4.48
N PHE A 267 -5.93 8.37 4.73
CA PHE A 267 -5.59 7.18 5.51
C PHE A 267 -5.01 7.50 6.90
N ALA A 268 -4.71 8.78 7.15
CA ALA A 268 -4.02 9.25 8.36
C ALA A 268 -4.96 10.00 9.33
N VAL A 269 -6.19 10.29 8.92
CA VAL A 269 -7.20 10.97 9.74
C VAL A 269 -8.41 10.06 9.90
N SER A 270 -8.77 9.78 11.15
CA SER A 270 -9.92 8.97 11.50
C SER A 270 -11.01 9.83 12.12
N PHE A 271 -12.24 9.69 11.61
CA PHE A 271 -13.43 10.30 12.18
C PHE A 271 -14.31 9.29 12.92
N SER A 272 -13.80 8.08 13.18
CA SER A 272 -14.52 7.04 13.94
C SER A 272 -15.11 7.63 15.23
N PRO A 273 -16.36 7.27 15.57
CA PRO A 273 -16.94 7.63 16.87
C PRO A 273 -16.12 7.10 18.06
N LEU A 274 -15.47 5.93 17.91
CA LEU A 274 -14.63 5.35 18.98
C LEU A 274 -13.36 6.15 19.25
N LYS A 275 -12.88 6.90 18.25
CA LYS A 275 -11.75 7.82 18.46
C LYS A 275 -12.09 8.94 19.44
N GLY A 276 -13.37 9.31 19.53
CA GLY A 276 -13.80 10.45 20.34
C GLY A 276 -13.26 11.78 19.80
N ASP A 277 -13.27 12.80 20.66
CA ASP A 277 -12.78 14.13 20.31
C ASP A 277 -11.25 14.23 20.37
N PHE A 278 -10.67 15.02 19.47
CA PHE A 278 -9.23 15.21 19.33
C PHE A 278 -8.90 16.58 18.77
N ILE A 279 -7.66 17.03 18.99
CA ILE A 279 -7.21 18.36 18.57
C ILE A 279 -7.44 18.53 17.06
N GLY A 280 -8.11 19.62 16.66
CA GLY A 280 -8.37 19.92 15.25
C GLY A 280 -9.48 19.09 14.59
N ARG A 281 -10.20 18.22 15.31
CA ARG A 281 -11.28 17.37 14.75
C ARG A 281 -12.33 18.17 13.97
N GLU A 282 -12.77 19.31 14.50
CA GLU A 282 -13.79 20.15 13.84
C GLU A 282 -13.28 20.75 12.52
N ALA A 283 -12.06 21.32 12.52
CA ALA A 283 -11.45 21.88 11.33
C ALA A 283 -11.20 20.80 10.26
N LEU A 284 -10.68 19.65 10.66
CA LEU A 284 -10.45 18.50 9.77
C LEU A 284 -11.77 17.95 9.20
N THR A 285 -12.87 18.01 9.95
CA THR A 285 -14.20 17.61 9.45
C THR A 285 -14.64 18.54 8.31
N ARG A 286 -14.48 19.86 8.48
CA ARG A 286 -14.79 20.84 7.40
C ARG A 286 -13.93 20.60 6.16
N GLN A 287 -12.64 20.37 6.34
CA GLN A 287 -11.72 20.06 5.24
C GLN A 287 -12.10 18.75 4.53
N GLN A 288 -12.48 17.70 5.27
CA GLN A 288 -12.93 16.43 4.71
C GLN A 288 -14.22 16.57 3.89
N GLU A 289 -15.17 17.38 4.36
CA GLU A 289 -16.40 17.69 3.64
C GLU A 289 -16.12 18.47 2.35
N ALA A 290 -15.20 19.44 2.39
CA ALA A 290 -14.75 20.15 1.20
C ALA A 290 -14.10 19.20 0.18
N LEU A 291 -13.18 18.34 0.64
CA LEU A 291 -12.52 17.35 -0.21
C LEU A 291 -13.52 16.41 -0.90
N LYS A 292 -14.54 15.93 -0.18
CA LYS A 292 -15.59 15.06 -0.76
C LYS A 292 -16.34 15.78 -1.88
N ARG A 293 -16.69 17.05 -1.68
CA ARG A 293 -17.42 17.86 -2.66
C ARG A 293 -16.56 18.17 -3.89
N ILE A 294 -15.30 18.57 -3.69
CA ILE A 294 -14.33 18.82 -4.77
C ILE A 294 -14.16 17.58 -5.64
N ILE A 295 -14.01 16.39 -5.04
CA ILE A 295 -13.90 15.12 -5.79
C ILE A 295 -15.16 14.84 -6.63
N SER A 296 -16.34 15.28 -6.18
CA SER A 296 -17.59 15.17 -6.95
C SER A 296 -17.84 16.32 -7.93
N GLY A 297 -16.92 17.28 -8.07
CA GLY A 297 -17.06 18.47 -8.92
C GLY A 297 -17.91 19.60 -8.31
N ASP A 298 -18.24 19.53 -7.01
CA ASP A 298 -18.90 20.61 -6.27
C ASP A 298 -17.86 21.48 -5.55
N PHE A 299 -17.68 22.72 -6.02
CA PHE A 299 -16.73 23.67 -5.47
C PHE A 299 -17.32 24.64 -4.42
N SER A 300 -18.55 24.42 -3.97
CA SER A 300 -19.23 25.30 -2.99
C SER A 300 -18.50 25.47 -1.65
N ARG A 301 -17.61 24.52 -1.29
CA ARG A 301 -16.81 24.55 -0.06
C ARG A 301 -15.31 24.70 -0.30
N ILE A 302 -14.91 25.11 -1.50
CA ILE A 302 -13.50 25.24 -1.89
C ILE A 302 -12.68 26.15 -0.96
N HIS A 303 -13.30 27.15 -0.31
CA HIS A 303 -12.63 28.02 0.66
C HIS A 303 -12.02 27.29 1.88
N ASN A 304 -12.51 26.10 2.24
CA ASN A 304 -11.93 25.28 3.32
C ASN A 304 -10.74 24.44 2.84
N LEU A 305 -10.59 24.30 1.53
CA LEU A 305 -9.52 23.53 0.89
C LEU A 305 -9.20 24.17 -0.48
N PRO A 306 -8.62 25.39 -0.49
CA PRO A 306 -8.49 26.18 -1.72
C PRO A 306 -7.49 25.58 -2.70
N ARG A 307 -6.50 24.86 -2.17
CA ARG A 307 -5.45 24.19 -2.92
C ARG A 307 -5.23 22.76 -2.41
N MET A 308 -4.69 21.92 -3.27
CA MET A 308 -4.32 20.54 -2.99
C MET A 308 -2.91 20.23 -3.48
N ILE A 309 -2.24 19.31 -2.79
CA ILE A 309 -0.97 18.74 -3.23
C ILE A 309 -1.26 17.71 -4.33
N LYS A 310 -0.70 17.94 -5.52
CA LYS A 310 -0.81 17.04 -6.66
C LYS A 310 0.57 16.63 -7.21
N PRO A 311 0.76 15.35 -7.58
CA PRO A 311 1.90 14.96 -8.40
C PRO A 311 1.85 15.67 -9.75
N MET A 312 3.01 16.15 -10.22
CA MET A 312 3.14 16.92 -11.45
C MET A 312 4.30 16.40 -12.28
N ALA A 313 4.02 15.99 -13.52
CA ALA A 313 5.04 15.61 -14.49
C ALA A 313 5.47 16.86 -15.27
N VAL A 314 6.77 17.16 -15.30
CA VAL A 314 7.29 18.26 -16.13
C VAL A 314 7.71 17.65 -17.46
N THR A 315 6.92 17.92 -18.50
CA THR A 315 7.05 17.27 -19.82
C THR A 315 8.05 18.00 -20.72
N GLY A 316 8.24 19.30 -20.50
CA GLY A 316 9.27 20.08 -21.18
C GLY A 316 10.67 19.95 -20.56
N ARG A 317 11.66 20.62 -21.19
CA ARG A 317 13.05 20.62 -20.71
C ARG A 317 13.21 21.54 -19.50
N GLY A 318 13.51 20.97 -18.35
CA GLY A 318 13.82 21.72 -17.14
C GLY A 318 13.71 20.86 -15.90
N ILE A 319 14.09 21.41 -14.75
CA ILE A 319 13.88 20.79 -13.45
C ILE A 319 13.12 21.79 -12.59
N ALA A 320 11.88 21.45 -12.25
CA ALA A 320 11.12 22.23 -11.27
C ALA A 320 11.74 22.04 -9.88
N ARG A 321 11.82 23.13 -9.11
CA ARG A 321 12.30 23.15 -7.73
C ARG A 321 11.23 23.74 -6.84
N GLU A 322 11.39 23.56 -5.53
CA GLU A 322 10.56 24.26 -4.55
C GLU A 322 10.43 25.76 -4.86
N GLY A 323 9.21 26.29 -4.72
CA GLY A 323 8.87 27.67 -5.01
C GLY A 323 8.62 27.98 -6.49
N THR A 324 8.87 27.04 -7.42
CA THR A 324 8.57 27.23 -8.85
C THR A 324 7.07 27.48 -9.04
N THR A 325 6.71 28.62 -9.62
CA THR A 325 5.32 29.00 -9.85
C THR A 325 4.67 28.16 -10.96
N VAL A 326 3.40 27.80 -10.77
CA VAL A 326 2.57 27.04 -11.70
C VAL A 326 1.48 27.94 -12.28
N PHE A 327 1.27 27.85 -13.60
CA PHE A 327 0.31 28.66 -14.34
C PHE A 327 -0.67 27.82 -15.17
N GLU A 328 -1.90 28.30 -15.27
CA GLU A 328 -2.89 27.91 -16.28
C GLU A 328 -3.04 29.10 -17.26
N GLY A 329 -2.48 28.97 -18.47
CA GLY A 329 -2.30 30.12 -19.36
C GLY A 329 -1.43 31.19 -18.70
N ASP A 330 -2.01 32.36 -18.39
CA ASP A 330 -1.37 33.46 -17.67
C ASP A 330 -1.76 33.55 -16.17
N ARG A 331 -2.72 32.74 -15.73
CA ARG A 331 -3.19 32.74 -14.34
C ARG A 331 -2.26 31.91 -13.48
N GLU A 332 -1.71 32.49 -12.42
CA GLU A 332 -1.02 31.72 -11.39
C GLU A 332 -2.02 30.86 -10.62
N VAL A 333 -1.77 29.55 -10.55
CA VAL A 333 -2.65 28.57 -9.91
C VAL A 333 -1.98 27.83 -8.74
N GLY A 334 -0.73 28.17 -8.43
CA GLY A 334 0.00 27.58 -7.30
C GLY A 334 1.50 27.51 -7.52
N TYR A 335 2.14 26.58 -6.82
CA TYR A 335 3.59 26.42 -6.89
C TYR A 335 4.04 24.99 -6.57
N VAL A 336 5.27 24.67 -6.97
CA VAL A 336 5.94 23.39 -6.68
C VAL A 336 6.45 23.40 -5.24
N THR A 337 6.04 22.41 -4.45
CA THR A 337 6.51 22.22 -3.06
C THR A 337 7.78 21.38 -3.02
N SER A 338 7.85 20.34 -3.85
CA SER A 338 9.03 19.48 -4.00
C SER A 338 9.25 19.16 -5.48
N GLY A 339 10.49 19.22 -5.97
CA GLY A 339 10.76 18.94 -7.39
C GLY A 339 12.20 18.55 -7.68
N THR A 340 12.39 17.49 -8.48
CA THR A 340 13.71 17.04 -8.93
C THR A 340 13.66 16.11 -10.13
N MET A 341 14.84 15.73 -10.62
CA MET A 341 14.99 14.65 -11.58
C MET A 341 15.07 13.32 -10.84
N VAL A 342 14.26 12.35 -11.23
CA VAL A 342 14.32 10.99 -10.70
C VAL A 342 14.74 10.01 -11.79
N PRO A 343 15.62 9.05 -11.47
CA PRO A 343 15.98 8.00 -12.40
C PRO A 343 14.95 6.86 -12.39
N LEU A 344 14.81 6.18 -13.52
CA LEU A 344 14.07 4.91 -13.58
C LEU A 344 14.80 3.90 -14.46
N TRP A 345 14.66 2.63 -14.10
CA TRP A 345 15.07 1.51 -14.95
C TRP A 345 14.19 1.45 -16.19
N ARG A 346 14.81 1.27 -17.35
CA ARG A 346 14.08 0.92 -18.57
C ARG A 346 13.49 -0.47 -18.43
N VAL A 347 12.35 -0.65 -19.09
CA VAL A 347 11.58 -1.88 -19.04
C VAL A 347 11.45 -2.41 -20.47
N GLU A 348 11.73 -3.69 -20.65
CA GLU A 348 11.49 -4.41 -21.91
C GLU A 348 10.30 -5.37 -21.72
N GLY A 349 9.46 -5.50 -22.75
CA GLY A 349 8.22 -6.29 -22.70
C GLY A 349 7.03 -5.52 -22.13
N GLU A 350 5.86 -6.15 -22.11
CA GLU A 350 4.60 -5.55 -21.67
C GLU A 350 3.95 -6.37 -20.55
N GLY A 351 3.15 -5.71 -19.70
CA GLY A 351 2.41 -6.37 -18.62
C GLY A 351 3.31 -7.18 -17.68
N LEU A 352 2.90 -8.42 -17.36
CA LEU A 352 3.63 -9.31 -16.46
C LEU A 352 4.97 -9.81 -17.02
N GLU A 353 5.16 -9.79 -18.34
CA GLU A 353 6.41 -10.21 -18.98
C GLU A 353 7.49 -9.12 -18.90
N SER A 354 7.11 -7.93 -18.42
CA SER A 354 7.97 -6.76 -18.39
C SER A 354 9.17 -6.91 -17.42
N LYS A 355 10.39 -6.80 -17.94
CA LYS A 355 11.65 -6.96 -17.20
C LYS A 355 12.43 -5.65 -17.14
N LEU A 356 13.01 -5.37 -15.98
CA LEU A 356 13.97 -4.28 -15.83
C LEU A 356 15.26 -4.66 -16.57
N ILE A 357 15.76 -3.76 -17.41
CA ILE A 357 17.06 -3.91 -18.09
C ILE A 357 18.08 -2.93 -17.49
N ASP A 358 19.38 -3.21 -17.65
CA ASP A 358 20.49 -2.41 -17.11
C ASP A 358 20.74 -1.11 -17.89
N GLN A 359 19.67 -0.42 -18.24
CA GLN A 359 19.67 0.93 -18.79
C GLN A 359 18.68 1.76 -17.99
N HIS A 360 19.02 3.02 -17.72
CA HIS A 360 18.14 3.93 -17.00
C HIS A 360 17.89 5.20 -17.80
N GLN A 361 16.84 5.92 -17.44
CA GLN A 361 16.52 7.24 -17.96
C GLN A 361 16.13 8.16 -16.80
N LEU A 362 16.20 9.47 -17.04
CA LEU A 362 15.81 10.48 -16.06
C LEU A 362 14.50 11.14 -16.50
N ARG A 363 13.68 11.53 -15.53
CA ARG A 363 12.46 12.32 -15.76
C ARG A 363 12.33 13.40 -14.69
N SER A 364 11.77 14.54 -15.07
CA SER A 364 11.49 15.65 -14.14
C SER A 364 10.08 15.47 -13.55
N ILE A 365 10.02 15.37 -12.24
CA ILE A 365 8.75 15.25 -11.50
C ILE A 365 8.71 16.23 -10.32
N ALA A 366 7.50 16.53 -9.88
CA ALA A 366 7.25 17.38 -8.75
C ALA A 366 6.01 16.94 -7.96
N LEU A 367 5.89 17.48 -6.74
CA LEU A 367 4.65 17.69 -6.02
C LEU A 367 4.38 19.20 -6.02
N SER A 368 3.12 19.58 -6.26
CA SER A 368 2.73 20.98 -6.38
C SER A 368 1.49 21.27 -5.56
N TYR A 369 1.49 22.39 -4.86
CA TYR A 369 0.34 22.93 -4.14
C TYR A 369 -0.42 23.89 -5.06
N ILE A 370 -1.48 23.40 -5.69
CA ILE A 370 -2.22 24.11 -6.74
C ILE A 370 -3.71 24.17 -6.43
N ASP A 371 -4.42 25.08 -7.09
CA ASP A 371 -5.85 25.31 -6.91
C ASP A 371 -6.66 24.01 -7.05
N SER A 372 -7.61 23.81 -6.13
CA SER A 372 -8.34 22.55 -5.98
C SER A 372 -9.30 22.23 -7.13
N ASP A 373 -9.60 23.20 -7.99
CA ASP A 373 -10.46 23.05 -9.16
C ASP A 373 -9.71 22.58 -10.41
N ILE A 374 -8.37 22.57 -10.38
CA ILE A 374 -7.55 22.07 -11.49
C ILE A 374 -7.70 20.54 -11.59
N PRO A 375 -8.21 19.98 -12.70
CA PRO A 375 -8.34 18.54 -12.86
C PRO A 375 -6.98 17.87 -13.09
N ASP A 376 -6.94 16.55 -12.92
CA ASP A 376 -5.78 15.77 -13.36
C ASP A 376 -5.73 15.79 -14.90
N HIS A 377 -4.53 15.69 -15.47
CA HIS A 377 -4.25 15.75 -16.90
C HIS A 377 -4.44 17.12 -17.57
N GLU A 378 -4.75 18.18 -16.82
CA GLU A 378 -4.78 19.55 -17.31
C GLU A 378 -3.39 20.01 -17.78
N GLN A 379 -3.33 20.73 -18.90
CA GLN A 379 -2.06 21.29 -19.40
C GLN A 379 -1.72 22.57 -18.66
N LEU A 380 -0.62 22.55 -17.92
CA LEU A 380 -0.13 23.68 -17.13
C LEU A 380 1.29 24.08 -17.56
N LEU A 381 1.74 25.21 -17.03
CA LEU A 381 3.09 25.72 -17.25
C LEU A 381 3.79 25.90 -15.90
N VAL A 382 5.05 25.51 -15.82
CA VAL A 382 5.94 25.80 -14.68
C VAL A 382 7.03 26.78 -15.10
N GLU A 383 7.31 27.79 -14.27
CA GLU A 383 8.33 28.78 -14.59
C GLU A 383 9.72 28.35 -14.12
N ILE A 384 10.54 27.88 -15.05
CA ILE A 384 11.90 27.41 -14.78
C ILE A 384 12.89 28.41 -15.35
N ARG A 385 13.59 29.14 -14.47
CA ARG A 385 14.61 30.14 -14.84
C ARG A 385 14.09 31.17 -15.86
N GLY A 386 12.89 31.70 -15.63
CA GLY A 386 12.24 32.71 -16.48
C GLY A 386 11.65 32.17 -17.79
N LYS A 387 11.58 30.86 -17.97
CA LYS A 387 10.92 30.22 -19.12
C LYS A 387 9.73 29.40 -18.63
N ARG A 388 8.58 29.52 -19.31
CA ARG A 388 7.44 28.63 -19.10
C ARG A 388 7.70 27.29 -19.78
N VAL A 389 7.57 26.22 -19.03
CA VAL A 389 7.81 24.84 -19.45
C VAL A 389 6.56 24.02 -19.20
N ASP A 390 6.17 23.19 -20.16
CA ASP A 390 4.97 22.36 -20.05
C ASP A 390 5.06 21.39 -18.86
N ALA A 391 3.95 21.29 -18.12
CA ALA A 391 3.77 20.39 -17.02
C ALA A 391 2.31 19.94 -16.91
N VAL A 392 2.10 18.75 -16.34
CA VAL A 392 0.78 18.14 -16.25
C VAL A 392 0.59 17.55 -14.86
N PRO A 393 -0.47 17.91 -14.12
CA PRO A 393 -0.87 17.20 -12.91
C PRO A 393 -1.23 15.75 -13.27
N VAL A 394 -0.63 14.79 -12.57
CA VAL A 394 -0.86 13.37 -12.78
C VAL A 394 -1.33 12.72 -11.49
N PRO A 395 -2.15 11.67 -11.55
CA PRO A 395 -2.68 11.03 -10.34
C PRO A 395 -1.57 10.33 -9.52
N PHE A 396 -0.48 9.91 -10.16
CA PHE A 396 0.65 9.23 -9.52
C PHE A 396 1.88 9.21 -10.44
N HIS A 397 3.08 9.21 -9.85
CA HIS A 397 4.34 9.00 -10.58
C HIS A 397 4.78 7.53 -10.61
N MET A 398 4.30 6.70 -9.68
CA MET A 398 4.59 5.27 -9.61
C MET A 398 3.44 4.46 -8.98
N ARG A 399 3.47 3.14 -9.15
CA ARG A 399 2.57 2.19 -8.47
C ARG A 399 3.36 0.99 -7.92
N SER A 400 2.85 0.40 -6.85
CA SER A 400 3.48 -0.72 -6.13
C SER A 400 2.54 -1.94 -5.98
N GLU A 401 1.45 -1.98 -6.75
CA GLU A 401 0.41 -3.02 -6.63
C GLU A 401 0.80 -4.37 -7.26
N ALA A 402 1.97 -4.43 -7.92
CA ALA A 402 2.52 -5.63 -8.56
C ALA A 402 3.93 -5.94 -8.01
N PRO A 403 4.05 -6.44 -6.76
CA PRO A 403 5.33 -6.84 -6.19
C PRO A 403 6.05 -7.89 -7.07
N PRO A 404 7.39 -7.96 -7.03
CA PRO A 404 8.25 -7.35 -6.01
C PRO A 404 8.73 -5.93 -6.34
N TYR A 405 8.49 -5.41 -7.55
CA TYR A 405 9.04 -4.14 -8.00
C TYR A 405 8.05 -2.98 -7.89
N ALA A 406 8.53 -1.82 -7.46
CA ALA A 406 7.88 -0.55 -7.77
C ALA A 406 7.94 -0.29 -9.29
N ARG A 407 6.84 0.19 -9.87
CA ARG A 407 6.75 0.50 -11.30
C ARG A 407 6.55 2.00 -11.52
N PRO A 408 7.46 2.70 -12.22
CA PRO A 408 7.26 4.09 -12.62
C PRO A 408 6.12 4.17 -13.63
N ILE A 409 5.27 5.18 -13.51
CA ILE A 409 4.22 5.50 -14.47
C ILE A 409 4.64 6.77 -15.22
N LEU A 410 4.96 6.61 -16.50
CA LEU A 410 5.28 7.72 -17.39
C LEU A 410 3.98 8.33 -17.93
N PHE A 411 3.89 9.66 -17.94
CA PHE A 411 2.72 10.39 -18.42
C PHE A 411 2.44 10.14 -19.91
N ASP A 412 3.49 10.02 -20.71
CA ASP A 412 3.48 9.89 -22.17
C ASP A 412 3.55 8.44 -22.67
N HIS A 413 3.49 7.46 -21.75
CA HIS A 413 3.53 6.06 -22.15
C HIS A 413 2.14 5.56 -22.53
N HIS A 414 1.95 5.34 -23.82
CA HIS A 414 0.80 4.65 -24.37
C HIS A 414 1.14 3.17 -24.54
N LEU A 415 0.22 2.29 -24.10
CA LEU A 415 0.31 0.88 -24.46
C LEU A 415 0.27 0.77 -25.99
N SER A 416 1.12 -0.09 -26.57
CA SER A 416 0.99 -0.38 -27.99
C SER A 416 -0.41 -0.97 -28.20
N GLU A 417 -1.23 -0.30 -29.01
CA GLU A 417 -2.45 -0.94 -29.47
C GLU A 417 -2.00 -2.18 -30.24
N ARG A 418 -2.31 -3.37 -29.73
CA ARG A 418 -2.04 -4.60 -30.46
C ARG A 418 -2.74 -4.49 -31.79
N GLU A 419 -1.97 -4.39 -32.87
CA GLU A 419 -2.52 -4.41 -34.22
C GLU A 419 -3.42 -5.63 -34.36
N ILE A 420 -4.69 -5.37 -34.63
CA ILE A 420 -5.64 -6.43 -34.96
C ILE A 420 -5.11 -7.03 -36.26
N PRO A 421 -4.79 -8.34 -36.30
CA PRO A 421 -4.25 -8.95 -37.51
C PRO A 421 -5.12 -8.63 -38.73
N GLY A 422 -4.53 -7.95 -39.71
CA GLY A 422 -5.13 -7.79 -41.04
C GLY A 422 -5.28 -9.15 -41.74
N GLY A 423 -6.18 -9.21 -42.73
CA GLY A 423 -6.49 -10.42 -43.49
C GLY A 423 -7.99 -10.59 -43.72
N ASP A 424 -8.34 -11.44 -44.71
CA ASP A 424 -9.70 -11.89 -44.91
C ASP A 424 -10.15 -12.84 -43.78
N GLU A 425 -11.45 -13.14 -43.71
CA GLU A 425 -12.01 -14.02 -42.67
C GLU A 425 -11.32 -15.41 -42.62
N PRO A 426 -11.03 -16.07 -43.75
CA PRO A 426 -10.29 -17.34 -43.76
C PRO A 426 -8.87 -17.25 -43.17
N ALA A 427 -8.11 -16.21 -43.50
CA ALA A 427 -6.76 -16.01 -42.96
C ALA A 427 -6.80 -15.75 -41.44
N LYS A 428 -7.79 -14.99 -40.97
CA LYS A 428 -8.02 -14.75 -39.54
C LYS A 428 -8.41 -16.05 -38.81
N ALA A 429 -9.30 -16.85 -39.39
CA ALA A 429 -9.71 -18.13 -38.82
C ALA A 429 -8.55 -19.14 -38.74
N LYS A 430 -7.74 -19.24 -39.79
CA LYS A 430 -6.54 -20.09 -39.80
C LYS A 430 -5.54 -19.66 -38.74
N LYS A 431 -5.23 -18.36 -38.65
CA LYS A 431 -4.31 -17.81 -37.64
C LYS A 431 -4.82 -18.01 -36.21
N LEU A 432 -6.14 -17.92 -36.00
CA LEU A 432 -6.76 -18.23 -34.71
C LEU A 432 -6.59 -19.72 -34.36
N MET A 433 -6.84 -20.63 -35.31
CA MET A 433 -6.62 -22.07 -35.12
C MET A 433 -5.17 -22.38 -34.80
N GLU A 434 -4.21 -21.82 -35.53
CA GLU A 434 -2.77 -22.02 -35.30
C GLU A 434 -2.38 -21.56 -33.88
N LYS A 435 -2.77 -20.34 -33.48
CA LYS A 435 -2.54 -19.83 -32.12
C LYS A 435 -3.20 -20.68 -31.04
N ALA A 436 -4.40 -21.20 -31.31
CA ALA A 436 -5.11 -22.08 -30.37
C ALA A 436 -4.38 -23.42 -30.18
N ILE A 437 -3.85 -24.00 -31.27
CA ILE A 437 -3.04 -25.23 -31.25
C ILE A 437 -1.72 -24.98 -30.52
N GLU A 438 -1.00 -23.91 -30.84
CA GLU A 438 0.27 -23.55 -30.18
C GLU A 438 0.11 -23.35 -28.68
N ASN A 439 -0.89 -22.56 -28.27
CA ASN A 439 -1.17 -22.34 -26.85
C ASN A 439 -1.57 -23.66 -26.14
N THR A 440 -2.28 -24.55 -26.84
CA THR A 440 -2.63 -25.88 -26.33
C THR A 440 -1.40 -26.73 -26.04
N VAL A 441 -0.49 -26.83 -27.02
CA VAL A 441 0.76 -27.59 -26.88
C VAL A 441 1.60 -27.01 -25.73
N TRP A 442 1.74 -25.69 -25.68
CA TRP A 442 2.46 -25.00 -24.60
C TRP A 442 1.86 -25.30 -23.22
N ARG A 443 0.53 -25.25 -23.05
CA ARG A 443 -0.09 -25.59 -21.75
C ARG A 443 0.10 -27.05 -21.35
N GLN A 444 0.09 -27.98 -22.31
CA GLN A 444 0.28 -29.40 -22.01
C GLN A 444 1.71 -29.74 -21.62
N GLN A 445 2.69 -29.05 -22.22
CA GLN A 445 4.10 -29.43 -22.11
C GLN A 445 4.90 -28.53 -21.16
N ALA A 446 4.45 -27.29 -20.95
CA ALA A 446 5.21 -26.26 -20.24
C ALA A 446 4.48 -25.63 -19.05
N CYS A 447 3.23 -26.03 -18.74
CA CYS A 447 2.47 -25.50 -17.60
C CYS A 447 2.09 -26.59 -16.58
N ILE A 448 1.96 -26.18 -15.32
CA ILE A 448 1.35 -26.99 -14.25
C ILE A 448 -0.09 -26.49 -14.07
N ASN A 449 -1.08 -27.28 -14.48
CA ASN A 449 -2.50 -26.92 -14.34
C ASN A 449 -2.99 -27.13 -12.90
N LEU A 450 -3.47 -26.04 -12.31
CA LEU A 450 -3.80 -25.91 -10.89
C LEU A 450 -5.30 -26.17 -10.60
N ILE A 451 -6.09 -26.58 -11.59
CA ILE A 451 -7.55 -26.73 -11.46
C ILE A 451 -7.96 -28.20 -11.64
N PRO A 452 -8.58 -28.86 -10.64
CA PRO A 452 -8.93 -30.28 -10.72
C PRO A 452 -9.87 -30.69 -11.87
N SER A 453 -10.76 -29.80 -12.34
CA SER A 453 -11.62 -30.07 -13.50
C SER A 453 -10.85 -30.14 -14.84
N GLU A 454 -9.62 -29.61 -14.88
CA GLU A 454 -8.72 -29.69 -16.04
C GLU A 454 -7.84 -30.96 -16.01
N MET A 455 -7.94 -31.76 -14.94
CA MET A 455 -7.20 -33.02 -14.73
C MET A 455 -8.09 -34.25 -15.02
N THR A 456 -8.97 -34.19 -16.02
CA THR A 456 -9.81 -35.34 -16.38
C THR A 456 -8.95 -36.47 -16.95
N ILE A 457 -9.09 -37.69 -16.42
CA ILE A 457 -8.31 -38.88 -16.84
C ILE A 457 -8.71 -39.33 -18.25
N SER A 458 -9.90 -38.95 -18.73
CA SER A 458 -10.39 -39.33 -20.06
C SER A 458 -9.68 -38.56 -21.17
N PRO A 459 -8.97 -39.26 -22.09
CA PRO A 459 -8.34 -38.64 -23.25
C PRO A 459 -9.34 -37.93 -24.18
N MET A 460 -10.59 -38.40 -24.23
CA MET A 460 -11.66 -37.84 -25.07
C MET A 460 -12.20 -36.53 -24.48
N ALA A 461 -12.43 -36.47 -23.17
CA ALA A 461 -12.80 -35.23 -22.50
C ALA A 461 -11.67 -34.19 -22.58
N ARG A 462 -10.41 -34.65 -22.54
CA ARG A 462 -9.22 -33.81 -22.73
C ARG A 462 -9.12 -33.27 -24.15
N LEU A 463 -9.41 -34.08 -25.18
CA LEU A 463 -9.46 -33.63 -26.58
C LEU A 463 -10.58 -32.60 -26.80
N LEU A 464 -11.75 -32.80 -26.18
CA LEU A 464 -12.90 -31.90 -26.28
C LEU A 464 -12.69 -30.57 -25.53
N SER A 465 -12.06 -30.58 -24.35
CA SER A 465 -11.64 -29.36 -23.64
C SER A 465 -10.49 -28.61 -24.34
N VAL A 466 -9.71 -29.30 -25.17
CA VAL A 466 -8.59 -28.75 -25.94
C VAL A 466 -9.05 -28.06 -27.23
N MET A 467 -10.13 -28.53 -27.86
CA MET A 467 -10.68 -27.92 -29.08
C MET A 467 -11.70 -26.80 -28.83
N ASP A 468 -11.90 -26.41 -27.57
CA ASP A 468 -12.81 -25.35 -27.12
C ASP A 468 -12.03 -24.02 -26.95
N PRO A 469 -12.16 -23.05 -27.87
CA PRO A 469 -11.43 -21.79 -27.77
C PRO A 469 -12.05 -20.79 -26.79
N ALA A 470 -13.13 -21.14 -26.09
CA ALA A 470 -14.06 -20.10 -25.68
C ALA A 470 -14.84 -20.31 -24.38
N PHE A 471 -14.52 -21.34 -23.59
CA PHE A 471 -14.71 -21.34 -22.13
C PHE A 471 -13.42 -21.50 -21.33
N ARG A 472 -12.76 -20.38 -21.08
CA ARG A 472 -11.75 -20.29 -20.04
C ARG A 472 -12.12 -19.15 -19.11
N TYR A 473 -12.16 -19.47 -17.81
CA TYR A 473 -12.24 -18.48 -16.74
C TYR A 473 -11.26 -17.35 -17.06
N ALA A 474 -11.71 -16.11 -17.01
CA ALA A 474 -10.87 -14.94 -17.24
C ALA A 474 -11.22 -13.85 -16.25
N GLU A 475 -11.12 -14.18 -14.97
CA GLU A 475 -10.96 -13.12 -13.99
C GLU A 475 -9.76 -12.30 -14.47
N HIS A 476 -9.91 -10.99 -14.58
CA HIS A 476 -8.83 -10.09 -14.92
C HIS A 476 -9.02 -8.80 -14.13
N ARG A 477 -7.94 -8.08 -13.91
CA ARG A 477 -7.98 -6.75 -13.31
C ARG A 477 -7.06 -5.85 -14.10
N LYS A 478 -7.58 -4.69 -14.51
CA LYS A 478 -6.74 -3.60 -14.99
C LYS A 478 -5.83 -3.15 -13.86
N SER A 479 -4.53 -3.21 -14.09
CA SER A 479 -3.53 -2.79 -13.12
C SER A 479 -2.89 -1.49 -13.56
N LEU A 480 -2.96 -0.48 -12.70
CA LEU A 480 -2.31 0.81 -12.96
C LEU A 480 -0.78 0.66 -13.07
N ALA A 481 -0.19 -0.33 -12.39
CA ALA A 481 1.25 -0.61 -12.47
C ALA A 481 1.72 -1.04 -13.88
N PHE A 482 0.79 -1.45 -14.75
CA PHE A 482 1.04 -1.75 -16.16
C PHE A 482 0.15 -0.91 -17.07
N TYR A 483 -0.04 0.38 -16.74
CA TYR A 483 -0.77 1.33 -17.59
C TYR A 483 -2.20 0.90 -17.94
N GLN A 484 -2.90 0.30 -16.97
CA GLN A 484 -4.24 -0.27 -17.14
C GLN A 484 -4.32 -1.46 -18.10
N ALA A 485 -3.20 -2.09 -18.44
CA ALA A 485 -3.20 -3.37 -19.12
C ALA A 485 -4.09 -4.38 -18.35
N ASP A 486 -4.87 -5.14 -19.09
CA ASP A 486 -5.67 -6.23 -18.52
C ASP A 486 -4.73 -7.32 -18.01
N ILE A 487 -4.55 -7.36 -16.69
CA ILE A 487 -3.92 -8.51 -16.06
C ILE A 487 -5.00 -9.57 -15.94
N PHE A 488 -5.01 -10.49 -16.88
CA PHE A 488 -5.76 -11.72 -16.78
C PHE A 488 -5.19 -12.56 -15.63
N TYR A 489 -6.01 -12.79 -14.60
CA TYR A 489 -5.76 -13.88 -13.65
C TYR A 489 -5.83 -15.23 -14.41
N TYR A 490 -6.68 -15.34 -15.45
CA TYR A 490 -6.91 -16.51 -16.34
C TYR A 490 -7.42 -16.05 -17.76
N GLN A 491 -7.42 -16.81 -18.88
CA GLN A 491 -7.64 -16.29 -20.27
C GLN A 491 -8.78 -16.97 -21.13
N GLY A 492 -9.89 -16.28 -21.59
CA GLY A 492 -10.79 -16.58 -22.78
C GLY A 492 -12.36 -16.83 -22.66
N THR A 493 -13.29 -15.85 -22.82
CA THR A 493 -14.70 -15.91 -22.27
C THR A 493 -15.97 -15.81 -23.19
N ARG A 494 -15.94 -15.87 -24.54
CA ARG A 494 -17.18 -15.60 -25.35
C ARG A 494 -18.09 -16.79 -25.66
N PHE A 495 -17.54 -17.95 -26.03
CA PHE A 495 -18.38 -19.14 -26.29
C PHE A 495 -18.91 -19.77 -25.01
N ILE A 496 -18.50 -19.18 -23.87
CA ILE A 496 -19.12 -19.27 -22.55
C ILE A 496 -20.65 -19.18 -22.56
N GLY A 497 -21.18 -18.28 -23.39
CA GLY A 497 -22.62 -18.10 -23.45
C GLY A 497 -23.38 -19.21 -24.17
N GLU A 498 -22.73 -19.94 -25.08
CA GLU A 498 -23.43 -20.80 -26.05
C GLU A 498 -23.67 -22.22 -25.54
N VAL A 499 -22.69 -22.81 -24.83
CA VAL A 499 -22.86 -24.14 -24.20
C VAL A 499 -23.74 -24.06 -22.94
N GLU A 500 -23.76 -22.93 -22.23
CA GLU A 500 -24.66 -22.69 -21.10
C GLU A 500 -26.13 -22.86 -21.51
N ARG A 501 -26.51 -22.30 -22.66
CA ARG A 501 -27.87 -22.44 -23.21
C ARG A 501 -28.25 -23.89 -23.53
N MET A 502 -27.29 -24.70 -23.99
CA MET A 502 -27.53 -26.11 -24.35
C MET A 502 -27.63 -26.99 -23.10
N LEU A 503 -26.79 -26.74 -22.08
CA LEU A 503 -26.85 -27.42 -20.80
C LEU A 503 -28.15 -27.12 -20.04
N GLU A 504 -28.61 -25.86 -20.12
CA GLU A 504 -29.90 -25.43 -19.57
C GLU A 504 -31.07 -26.22 -20.14
N GLU A 505 -31.09 -26.50 -21.44
CA GLU A 505 -32.16 -27.27 -22.07
C GLU A 505 -32.17 -28.74 -21.63
N GLU A 506 -31.00 -29.37 -21.48
CA GLU A 506 -30.93 -30.79 -21.11
C GLU A 506 -31.20 -31.04 -19.61
N ILE A 507 -30.76 -30.14 -18.72
CA ILE A 507 -31.04 -30.25 -17.29
C ILE A 507 -32.52 -29.94 -16.99
N ARG A 508 -33.15 -29.00 -17.72
CA ARG A 508 -34.62 -28.79 -17.64
C ARG A 508 -35.39 -30.07 -17.96
N LYS A 509 -34.98 -30.78 -19.03
CA LYS A 509 -35.58 -32.06 -19.43
C LYS A 509 -35.36 -33.16 -18.38
N PHE A 510 -34.16 -33.28 -17.83
CA PHE A 510 -33.81 -34.33 -16.86
C PHE A 510 -34.51 -34.16 -15.50
N LEU A 511 -34.53 -32.94 -14.96
CA LEU A 511 -35.15 -32.64 -13.66
C LEU A 511 -36.68 -32.44 -13.76
N GLY A 512 -37.23 -32.43 -14.97
CA GLY A 512 -38.66 -32.21 -15.20
C GLY A 512 -39.13 -30.82 -14.79
N CYS A 513 -38.28 -29.80 -14.97
CA CYS A 513 -38.55 -28.44 -14.51
C CYS A 513 -38.56 -27.44 -15.68
N ARG A 514 -39.32 -26.35 -15.52
CA ARG A 514 -39.54 -25.35 -16.58
C ARG A 514 -38.38 -24.35 -16.72
N GLU A 515 -37.64 -24.13 -15.63
CA GLU A 515 -36.46 -23.28 -15.57
C GLU A 515 -35.36 -24.01 -14.78
N VAL A 516 -34.11 -23.76 -15.18
CA VAL A 516 -32.93 -24.29 -14.53
C VAL A 516 -31.79 -23.32 -14.81
N GLU A 517 -30.96 -23.09 -13.79
CA GLU A 517 -29.74 -22.27 -13.85
C GLU A 517 -28.55 -23.22 -13.89
N THR A 518 -27.81 -23.21 -15.00
CA THR A 518 -26.67 -24.11 -15.20
C THR A 518 -25.33 -23.46 -14.94
N ARG A 519 -25.33 -22.14 -14.76
CA ARG A 519 -24.17 -21.44 -14.23
C ARG A 519 -23.95 -21.94 -12.82
N LEU A 520 -22.78 -22.53 -12.60
CA LEU A 520 -22.11 -22.33 -11.33
C LEU A 520 -21.88 -20.83 -11.23
N ILE A 521 -22.79 -20.14 -10.54
CA ILE A 521 -22.70 -18.71 -10.27
C ILE A 521 -21.25 -18.45 -9.87
N SER A 522 -20.57 -17.46 -10.50
CA SER A 522 -19.17 -17.17 -10.16
C SER A 522 -19.06 -17.16 -8.65
N GLY A 523 -17.99 -17.73 -8.06
CA GLY A 523 -17.91 -17.82 -6.60
C GLY A 523 -18.21 -16.46 -5.92
N GLN A 524 -17.92 -15.36 -6.63
CA GLN A 524 -18.28 -14.00 -6.26
C GLN A 524 -19.79 -13.72 -6.35
N MET A 525 -20.47 -13.96 -7.48
CA MET A 525 -21.91 -13.75 -7.58
C MET A 525 -22.71 -14.72 -6.70
N ALA A 526 -22.23 -15.95 -6.49
CA ALA A 526 -22.87 -16.96 -5.64
C ALA A 526 -22.86 -16.49 -4.20
N ASN A 527 -21.67 -16.09 -3.73
CA ASN A 527 -21.50 -15.54 -2.40
C ASN A 527 -22.23 -14.20 -2.25
N THR A 528 -22.29 -13.36 -3.29
CA THR A 528 -23.07 -12.11 -3.28
C THR A 528 -24.55 -12.41 -3.02
N ALA A 529 -25.12 -13.38 -3.73
CA ALA A 529 -26.52 -13.78 -3.53
C ALA A 529 -26.76 -14.32 -2.11
N VAL A 530 -25.87 -15.19 -1.61
CA VAL A 530 -25.95 -15.74 -0.25
C VAL A 530 -25.83 -14.64 0.80
N PHE A 531 -24.84 -13.75 0.70
CA PHE A 531 -24.64 -12.65 1.65
C PHE A 531 -25.78 -11.64 1.59
N SER A 532 -26.30 -11.35 0.39
CA SER A 532 -27.49 -10.51 0.23
C SER A 532 -28.71 -11.11 0.90
N ALA A 533 -28.96 -12.41 0.72
CA ALA A 533 -30.06 -13.10 1.38
C ALA A 533 -29.89 -13.13 2.91
N MET A 534 -28.67 -13.32 3.41
CA MET A 534 -28.37 -13.25 4.84
C MET A 534 -28.63 -11.85 5.40
N VAL A 535 -28.22 -10.79 4.70
CA VAL A 535 -28.49 -9.41 5.10
C VAL A 535 -29.99 -9.08 5.03
N ASP A 536 -30.72 -9.52 4.01
CA ASP A 536 -32.18 -9.36 3.96
C ASP A 536 -32.85 -10.09 5.14
N TYR A 537 -32.41 -11.32 5.43
CA TYR A 537 -32.90 -12.08 6.58
C TYR A 537 -32.63 -11.35 7.91
N ILE A 538 -31.42 -10.82 8.11
CA ILE A 538 -31.07 -10.02 9.30
C ILE A 538 -32.03 -8.83 9.47
N ASN A 539 -32.43 -8.19 8.38
CA ASN A 539 -33.26 -6.97 8.38
C ASN A 539 -34.77 -7.25 8.22
N ARG A 540 -35.20 -8.51 8.21
CA ARG A 540 -36.60 -8.91 7.97
C ARG A 540 -37.63 -8.30 8.95
N GLY A 541 -37.19 -7.94 10.15
CA GLY A 541 -38.06 -7.43 11.22
C GLY A 541 -38.35 -5.92 11.15
N ASP A 542 -37.54 -5.13 10.44
CA ASP A 542 -37.74 -3.69 10.29
C ASP A 542 -37.04 -3.19 9.01
N ARG A 543 -37.81 -3.14 7.92
CA ARG A 543 -37.33 -2.71 6.60
C ARG A 543 -37.34 -1.18 6.42
N LYS A 544 -37.79 -0.41 7.42
CA LYS A 544 -37.85 1.06 7.34
C LYS A 544 -36.60 1.74 7.91
N ARG A 545 -35.75 0.99 8.60
CA ARG A 545 -34.44 1.46 9.08
C ARG A 545 -33.34 1.18 8.05
N GLU A 546 -32.22 1.89 8.20
CA GLU A 546 -31.02 1.62 7.41
C GLU A 546 -30.60 0.14 7.58
N PRO A 547 -30.44 -0.63 6.48
CA PRO A 547 -30.14 -2.05 6.56
C PRO A 547 -28.85 -2.34 7.31
N ARG A 548 -28.94 -3.13 8.37
CA ARG A 548 -27.80 -3.61 9.13
C ARG A 548 -27.03 -4.62 8.30
N ARG A 549 -25.71 -4.44 8.20
CA ARG A 549 -24.78 -5.42 7.60
C ARG A 549 -24.38 -6.49 8.64
N ILE A 550 -23.71 -7.56 8.19
CA ILE A 550 -23.18 -8.62 9.07
C ILE A 550 -22.10 -8.02 9.98
N ARG A 551 -22.24 -8.18 11.31
CA ARG A 551 -21.38 -7.47 12.28
C ARG A 551 -19.97 -8.02 12.36
N GLN A 552 -19.79 -9.32 12.17
CA GLN A 552 -18.49 -9.96 12.26
C GLN A 552 -18.51 -11.26 11.45
N VAL A 553 -17.48 -11.48 10.63
CA VAL A 553 -17.31 -12.70 9.83
C VAL A 553 -15.97 -13.35 10.18
N MET A 554 -15.93 -14.68 10.25
CA MET A 554 -14.69 -15.45 10.32
C MET A 554 -14.48 -16.22 9.01
N ASN A 555 -13.30 -16.14 8.40
CA ASN A 555 -12.99 -16.86 7.15
C ASN A 555 -11.51 -17.27 7.05
N ASN A 556 -11.11 -17.99 6.00
CA ASN A 556 -9.69 -18.25 5.73
C ASN A 556 -9.03 -17.02 5.07
N HIS A 557 -7.79 -16.69 5.47
CA HIS A 557 -7.02 -15.62 4.80
C HIS A 557 -6.64 -16.04 3.37
N ILE A 558 -6.70 -15.12 2.40
CA ILE A 558 -6.46 -15.44 0.97
C ILE A 558 -5.08 -16.08 0.73
N GLY A 559 -4.01 -15.52 1.33
CA GLY A 559 -2.65 -16.09 1.26
C GLY A 559 -2.43 -17.38 2.06
N LYS A 560 -3.46 -17.87 2.77
CA LYS A 560 -3.46 -19.11 3.56
C LYS A 560 -4.52 -20.09 3.05
N GLY A 561 -4.85 -20.00 1.75
CA GLY A 561 -5.81 -20.87 1.08
C GLY A 561 -7.25 -20.38 1.12
N GLY A 562 -7.55 -19.15 1.56
CA GLY A 562 -8.91 -18.61 1.53
C GLY A 562 -9.38 -18.21 0.12
N HIS A 563 -10.66 -18.45 -0.16
CA HIS A 563 -11.25 -18.11 -1.47
C HIS A 563 -11.49 -16.60 -1.60
N LEU A 564 -11.12 -15.98 -2.73
CA LEU A 564 -11.24 -14.54 -2.99
C LEU A 564 -12.69 -14.03 -2.81
N SER A 565 -13.66 -14.78 -3.32
CA SER A 565 -15.07 -14.41 -3.21
C SER A 565 -15.63 -14.42 -1.79
N ALA A 566 -14.94 -15.01 -0.82
CA ALA A 566 -15.30 -14.95 0.59
C ALA A 566 -14.58 -13.82 1.33
N GLN A 567 -13.75 -13.02 0.64
CA GLN A 567 -12.99 -11.91 1.22
C GLN A 567 -13.73 -10.58 1.08
N PRO A 568 -13.42 -9.58 1.94
CA PRO A 568 -13.91 -8.21 1.78
C PRO A 568 -13.48 -7.50 0.50
N MET A 569 -12.46 -8.01 -0.19
CA MET A 569 -12.06 -7.53 -1.51
C MET A 569 -12.83 -8.22 -2.66
N GLY A 570 -13.60 -9.27 -2.33
CA GLY A 570 -14.53 -9.95 -3.23
C GLY A 570 -15.98 -9.65 -2.86
N ALA A 571 -16.84 -10.66 -2.85
CA ALA A 571 -18.29 -10.49 -2.67
C ALA A 571 -18.70 -9.93 -1.29
N LEU A 572 -17.86 -10.09 -0.26
CA LEU A 572 -18.23 -9.74 1.11
C LEU A 572 -18.22 -8.23 1.38
N LYS A 573 -17.58 -7.43 0.51
CA LYS A 573 -17.30 -6.00 0.68
C LYS A 573 -18.50 -5.18 1.18
N ASP A 574 -19.66 -5.40 0.57
CA ASP A 574 -20.84 -4.56 0.79
C ASP A 574 -21.80 -5.12 1.86
N TYR A 575 -21.55 -6.35 2.34
CA TYR A 575 -22.43 -7.07 3.26
C TYR A 575 -21.88 -7.19 4.69
N VAL A 576 -20.63 -6.81 4.91
CA VAL A 576 -20.02 -6.76 6.25
C VAL A 576 -19.92 -5.31 6.72
N VAL A 577 -20.11 -5.09 8.03
CA VAL A 577 -19.89 -3.76 8.63
C VAL A 577 -18.39 -3.39 8.54
N ARG A 578 -18.10 -2.10 8.57
CA ARG A 578 -16.77 -1.66 9.00
C ARG A 578 -16.75 -1.65 10.53
N ASP A 579 -15.82 -2.40 11.11
CA ASP A 579 -15.58 -2.40 12.55
C ASP A 579 -15.15 -0.98 12.96
N PRO A 580 -15.89 -0.31 13.86
CA PRO A 580 -15.56 1.06 14.26
C PRO A 580 -14.21 1.17 14.98
N ARG A 581 -13.69 0.06 15.54
CA ARG A 581 -12.39 0.03 16.24
C ARG A 581 -11.24 -0.02 15.24
N THR A 582 -11.32 -0.92 14.26
CA THR A 582 -10.23 -1.11 13.28
C THR A 582 -10.42 -0.33 11.97
N GLU A 583 -11.61 0.23 11.74
CA GLU A 583 -12.08 0.91 10.52
C GLU A 583 -11.97 0.06 9.24
N ARG A 584 -11.81 -1.25 9.42
CA ARG A 584 -11.73 -2.27 8.37
C ARG A 584 -13.03 -3.06 8.28
N PRO A 585 -13.27 -3.77 7.17
CA PRO A 585 -14.31 -4.79 7.12
C PRO A 585 -14.17 -5.72 8.32
N ALA A 586 -15.24 -5.94 9.07
CA ALA A 586 -15.26 -6.72 10.31
C ALA A 586 -15.09 -8.22 10.03
N VAL A 587 -13.88 -8.60 9.62
CA VAL A 587 -13.50 -9.96 9.23
C VAL A 587 -12.26 -10.37 10.01
N VAL A 588 -12.37 -11.47 10.74
CA VAL A 588 -11.25 -12.14 11.41
C VAL A 588 -10.88 -13.40 10.63
N ASN A 589 -9.60 -13.67 10.43
CA ASN A 589 -9.19 -14.88 9.73
C ASN A 589 -8.98 -16.05 10.70
N PHE A 590 -9.19 -17.29 10.25
CA PHE A 590 -8.80 -18.47 11.00
C PHE A 590 -7.28 -18.43 11.32
N PRO A 591 -6.88 -18.72 12.56
CA PRO A 591 -5.48 -18.96 12.88
C PRO A 591 -5.07 -20.29 12.23
N VAL A 592 -3.80 -20.38 11.86
CA VAL A 592 -3.24 -21.56 11.20
C VAL A 592 -2.03 -22.06 11.98
N LEU A 593 -1.74 -23.36 11.87
CA LEU A 593 -0.59 -23.94 12.54
C LEU A 593 0.73 -23.33 12.01
N PRO A 594 1.72 -23.05 12.87
CA PRO A 594 3.00 -22.48 12.45
C PRO A 594 3.75 -23.33 11.42
N ASP A 595 3.67 -24.65 11.56
CA ASP A 595 4.30 -25.66 10.69
C ASP A 595 3.47 -25.99 9.44
N ASN A 596 2.17 -25.63 9.44
CA ASN A 596 1.29 -25.80 8.28
C ASN A 596 0.32 -24.63 8.15
N ARG A 597 0.75 -23.62 7.36
CA ARG A 597 -0.01 -22.39 7.10
C ARG A 597 -1.37 -22.58 6.43
N PHE A 598 -1.70 -23.78 5.97
CA PHE A 598 -2.97 -24.12 5.34
C PHE A 598 -3.90 -24.91 6.26
N LYS A 599 -3.45 -25.34 7.44
CA LYS A 599 -4.24 -26.07 8.43
C LYS A 599 -4.68 -25.14 9.55
N ILE A 600 -5.96 -25.15 9.88
CA ILE A 600 -6.52 -24.30 10.95
C ILE A 600 -5.99 -24.79 12.30
N ASP A 601 -5.52 -23.86 13.13
CA ASP A 601 -5.24 -24.11 14.54
C ASP A 601 -6.57 -24.10 15.29
N VAL A 602 -7.14 -25.28 15.54
CA VAL A 602 -8.48 -25.42 16.14
C VAL A 602 -8.54 -24.83 17.55
N PRO A 603 -7.62 -25.12 18.49
CA PRO A 603 -7.60 -24.47 19.81
C PRO A 603 -7.54 -22.94 19.75
N ALA A 604 -6.69 -22.37 18.89
CA ALA A 604 -6.63 -20.91 18.73
C ALA A 604 -7.89 -20.35 18.08
N ALA A 605 -8.48 -21.06 17.12
CA ALA A 605 -9.72 -20.66 16.47
C ALA A 605 -10.89 -20.57 17.46
N LEU A 606 -10.99 -21.52 18.40
CA LEU A 606 -12.01 -21.49 19.46
C LEU A 606 -11.89 -20.21 20.31
N LYS A 607 -10.67 -19.82 20.70
CA LYS A 607 -10.43 -18.56 21.43
C LYS A 607 -10.89 -17.34 20.65
N LEU A 608 -10.59 -17.29 19.34
CA LEU A 608 -11.03 -16.19 18.48
C LEU A 608 -12.56 -16.19 18.28
N ILE A 609 -13.22 -17.35 18.22
CA ILE A 609 -14.69 -17.43 18.14
C ILE A 609 -15.31 -16.88 19.43
N ASP A 610 -14.75 -17.19 20.60
CA ASP A 610 -15.22 -16.66 21.87
C ASP A 610 -14.96 -15.14 22.02
N GLU A 611 -13.81 -14.65 21.55
CA GLU A 611 -13.42 -13.23 21.55
C GLU A 611 -14.30 -12.41 20.61
N TYR A 612 -14.43 -12.83 19.35
CA TYR A 612 -15.04 -12.03 18.28
C TYR A 612 -16.52 -12.32 18.04
N ARG A 613 -17.04 -13.47 18.51
CA ARG A 613 -18.44 -13.90 18.33
C ARG A 613 -18.96 -13.68 16.90
N PRO A 614 -18.32 -14.29 15.86
CA PRO A 614 -18.70 -14.07 14.48
C PRO A 614 -20.15 -14.50 14.20
N GLU A 615 -20.90 -13.68 13.46
CA GLU A 615 -22.26 -14.00 13.01
C GLU A 615 -22.26 -14.96 11.81
N LEU A 616 -21.14 -15.02 11.09
CA LEU A 616 -20.94 -15.89 9.94
C LEU A 616 -19.53 -16.48 9.97
N ILE A 617 -19.42 -17.79 9.79
CA ILE A 617 -18.14 -18.51 9.68
C ILE A 617 -18.08 -19.19 8.31
N ILE A 618 -17.02 -18.91 7.53
CA ILE A 618 -16.84 -19.40 6.16
C ILE A 618 -15.61 -20.29 6.09
N PHE A 619 -15.82 -21.60 5.97
CA PHE A 619 -14.73 -22.60 5.88
C PHE A 619 -14.12 -22.73 4.48
N GLY A 620 -14.63 -22.01 3.47
CA GLY A 620 -14.19 -22.12 2.07
C GLY A 620 -12.69 -21.90 1.89
N LYS A 621 -12.03 -22.85 1.24
CA LYS A 621 -10.62 -22.78 0.83
C LYS A 621 -10.47 -23.00 -0.68
N SER A 622 -9.61 -22.21 -1.31
CA SER A 622 -9.01 -22.51 -2.61
C SER A 622 -7.77 -23.35 -2.34
N MET A 623 -7.82 -24.67 -2.51
CA MET A 623 -6.63 -25.51 -2.32
C MET A 623 -6.46 -26.57 -3.40
N ILE A 624 -5.19 -26.74 -3.78
CA ILE A 624 -4.64 -27.84 -4.56
C ILE A 624 -3.88 -28.74 -3.58
N LEU A 625 -4.24 -30.02 -3.63
CA LEU A 625 -3.52 -31.23 -3.20
C LEU A 625 -2.48 -31.07 -2.05
N HIS A 626 -2.96 -31.15 -0.81
CA HIS A 626 -2.22 -31.85 0.25
C HIS A 626 -3.15 -32.94 0.79
N LYS A 627 -2.66 -34.18 0.93
CA LYS A 627 -3.44 -35.24 1.60
C LYS A 627 -3.55 -34.87 3.08
N GLU A 628 -4.75 -34.50 3.52
CA GLU A 628 -5.06 -34.43 4.94
C GLU A 628 -5.26 -35.87 5.47
N PRO A 629 -4.70 -36.22 6.64
CA PRO A 629 -5.20 -37.38 7.36
C PRO A 629 -6.59 -37.02 7.90
N VAL A 630 -7.61 -37.66 7.35
CA VAL A 630 -8.91 -37.77 8.02
C VAL A 630 -8.64 -38.58 9.27
N ALA A 631 -8.99 -38.02 10.43
CA ALA A 631 -8.93 -38.72 11.71
C ALA A 631 -9.75 -40.02 11.67
#